data_AF-A0AA43JDW3-F1
#
_entry.id   AF-A0AA43JDW3-F1
#
_cell.length_a   1.000
_cell.length_b   1.000
_cell.length_c   1.000
_cell.angle_alpha   90.00
_cell.angle_beta   90.00
_cell.angle_gamma   90.00
#
_symmetry.space_group_name_H-M   'P 1'
#
loop_
_entity.id
_entity.type
_entity.pdbx_description
1 polymer ?
#
loop_
_entity_poly.entity_id
_entity_poly.type
_entity_poly.pdbx_seq_one_letter_code
_entity_poly.pdbx_strand_id
1 'polypeptide(L)' 'MSRTPVRLVAAATDLPRGWVLLRPAACPCCVGRVQLQVELARVIREQRPSGVQIEMRDPGHLPAMRRALGERPLSDYVET' A
#
# COMPACT_ATOMS: atom_id res chain seq x y z
N MET A 1 -13.82 -11.28 2.92
CA MET A 1 -12.36 -11.33 2.68
C MET A 1 -11.70 -10.65 3.86
N SER A 2 -10.70 -11.29 4.49
CA SER A 2 -9.90 -10.62 5.52
C SER A 2 -9.10 -9.50 4.87
N ARG A 3 -9.03 -8.33 5.51
CA ARG A 3 -8.23 -7.19 5.04
C ARG A 3 -6.74 -7.54 5.13
N THR A 4 -5.95 -7.08 4.18
CA THR A 4 -4.50 -7.32 4.16
C THR A 4 -3.80 -6.20 4.95
N PRO A 5 -2.96 -6.52 5.94
CA PRO A 5 -2.25 -5.49 6.70
C PRO A 5 -1.28 -4.72 5.79
N VAL A 6 -1.24 -3.40 5.95
CA VAL A 6 -0.36 -2.51 5.18
C VAL A 6 0.58 -1.75 6.11
N ARG A 7 1.86 -1.71 5.76
CA ARG A 7 2.86 -0.85 6.39
C ARG A 7 3.34 0.21 5.42
N LEU A 8 3.27 1.48 5.82
CA LEU A 8 3.91 2.57 5.09
C LEU A 8 5.30 2.84 5.64
N VAL A 9 6.30 2.91 4.77
CA VAL A 9 7.70 3.19 5.15
C VAL A 9 8.33 4.24 4.25
N ALA A 10 9.26 5.03 4.80
CA ALA A 10 10.06 5.99 4.05
C ALA A 10 11.19 5.35 3.22
N ALA A 11 11.60 4.14 3.60
CA ALA A 11 12.57 3.33 2.91
C ALA A 11 12.23 1.85 3.14
N ALA A 12 12.42 1.00 2.14
CA ALA A 12 12.18 -0.43 2.28
C ALA A 12 13.04 -1.03 3.40
N THR A 13 12.37 -1.58 4.42
CA THR A 13 12.99 -2.41 5.45
C THR A 13 12.80 -3.88 5.13
N ASP A 14 13.45 -4.76 5.89
CA ASP A 14 13.21 -6.20 5.83
C ASP A 14 11.71 -6.53 5.89
N LEU A 15 11.30 -7.41 4.98
CA LEU A 15 9.92 -7.86 4.85
C LEU A 15 9.73 -9.16 5.63
N PRO A 16 8.66 -9.29 6.43
CA PRO A 16 8.27 -10.58 6.96
C PRO A 16 7.98 -11.60 5.85
N ARG A 17 8.06 -12.89 6.14
CA ARG A 17 7.75 -13.93 5.14
C ARG A 17 6.32 -13.78 4.62
N GLY A 18 6.17 -13.86 3.30
CA GLY A 18 4.88 -13.72 2.62
C GLY A 18 4.41 -12.29 2.43
N TRP A 19 5.19 -11.28 2.84
CA TRP A 19 4.91 -9.88 2.55
C TRP A 19 5.41 -9.49 1.17
N VAL A 20 4.73 -8.52 0.55
CA VAL A 20 5.12 -7.93 -0.74
C VAL A 20 5.45 -6.46 -0.56
N LEU A 21 6.49 -5.99 -1.24
CA LEU A 21 6.85 -4.57 -1.31
C LEU A 21 6.26 -3.93 -2.57
N LEU A 22 5.54 -2.83 -2.39
CA LEU A 22 5.08 -1.94 -3.46
C LEU A 22 5.87 -0.64 -3.43
N ARG A 23 6.31 -0.21 -4.62
CA ARG A 23 7.01 1.06 -4.86
C ARG A 23 6.25 1.86 -5.91
N PRO A 24 5.23 2.64 -5.51
CA PRO A 24 4.46 3.43 -6.45
C PRO A 24 5.36 4.41 -7.19
N ALA A 25 5.22 4.47 -8.52
CA ALA A 25 6.02 5.37 -9.35
C ALA A 25 5.72 6.87 -9.11
N ALA A 26 4.52 7.18 -8.62
CA ALA A 26 4.08 8.52 -8.27
C ALA A 26 3.43 8.51 -6.87
N CYS A 27 3.41 9.64 -6.14
CA CYS A 27 2.72 9.68 -4.85
C CYS A 27 1.24 9.35 -5.06
N PRO A 28 0.71 8.27 -4.46
CA PRO A 28 -0.71 7.95 -4.59
C PRO A 28 -1.60 9.01 -3.93
N CYS A 29 -1.03 9.77 -2.99
CA CYS A 29 -1.65 10.93 -2.36
C CYS A 29 -1.89 12.11 -3.32
N CYS A 30 -1.09 12.25 -4.40
CA CYS A 30 -1.13 13.39 -5.31
C CYS A 30 -1.74 13.05 -6.67
N VAL A 31 -1.26 11.98 -7.31
CA VAL A 31 -1.57 11.66 -8.73
C VAL A 31 -1.68 10.16 -9.00
N GLY A 32 -1.34 9.30 -8.03
CA GLY A 32 -1.25 7.85 -8.25
C GLY A 32 -2.34 7.01 -7.58
N ARG A 33 -3.46 7.59 -7.12
CA ARG A 33 -4.46 6.85 -6.30
C ARG A 33 -5.06 5.65 -7.04
N VAL A 34 -5.49 5.84 -8.29
CA VAL A 34 -6.07 4.76 -9.11
C VAL A 34 -5.01 3.71 -9.45
N GLN A 35 -3.79 4.14 -9.77
CA GLN A 35 -2.68 3.23 -10.04
C GLN A 35 -2.40 2.34 -8.82
N LEU A 36 -2.29 2.93 -7.62
CA LEU A 36 -2.10 2.18 -6.39
C LEU A 36 -3.25 1.21 -6.16
N GLN A 37 -4.51 1.62 -6.36
CA GLN A 37 -5.65 0.73 -6.22
C GLN A 37 -5.56 -0.50 -7.11
N VAL A 38 -5.20 -0.31 -8.38
CA VAL A 38 -5.06 -1.41 -9.34
C VAL A 38 -3.92 -2.34 -8.93
N GLU A 39 -2.74 -1.79 -8.64
CA GLU A 39 -1.57 -2.58 -8.22
C GLU A 39 -1.85 -3.37 -6.93
N LEU A 40 -2.49 -2.74 -5.96
CA LEU A 40 -2.75 -3.33 -4.65
C LEU A 40 -3.83 -4.41 -4.73
N ALA A 41 -4.92 -4.16 -5.48
CA ALA A 41 -5.93 -5.17 -5.75
C ALA A 41 -5.37 -6.36 -6.52
N ARG A 42 -4.48 -6.11 -7.49
CA ARG A 42 -3.81 -7.15 -8.26
C ARG A 42 -2.93 -8.02 -7.37
N VAL A 43 -2.04 -7.41 -6.58
CA VAL A 43 -1.15 -8.12 -5.64
C VAL A 43 -1.96 -8.96 -4.66
N ILE A 44 -3.00 -8.40 -4.05
CA ILE A 44 -3.81 -9.12 -3.06
C ILE A 44 -4.50 -10.34 -3.69
N ARG A 45 -5.04 -10.20 -4.90
CA ARG A 45 -5.78 -11.29 -5.57
C ARG A 45 -4.86 -12.37 -6.14
N GLU A 46 -3.77 -11.96 -6.79
CA GLU A 46 -2.87 -12.87 -7.50
C GLU A 46 -1.87 -13.56 -6.55
N GLN A 47 -1.28 -12.81 -5.63
CA GLN A 47 -0.19 -13.31 -4.77
C GLN A 47 -0.68 -13.72 -3.38
N ARG A 48 -1.85 -13.21 -2.94
CA ARG A 48 -2.43 -13.45 -1.61
C ARG A 48 -1.41 -13.27 -0.48
N PRO A 49 -0.72 -12.12 -0.42
CA PRO A 49 0.33 -11.92 0.56
C PRO A 49 -0.24 -11.84 1.97
N SER A 50 0.59 -12.18 2.96
CA SER A 50 0.26 -12.03 4.38
C SER A 50 0.32 -10.57 4.84
N GLY A 51 0.87 -9.67 4.03
CA GLY A 51 0.89 -8.23 4.24
C GLY A 51 1.56 -7.48 3.09
N VAL A 52 1.39 -6.16 3.05
CA VAL A 52 2.00 -5.31 2.03
C VAL A 52 2.77 -4.17 2.69
N GLN A 53 4.02 -3.97 2.27
CA GLN A 53 4.78 -2.78 2.60
C GLN A 53 4.73 -1.83 1.41
N ILE A 54 4.39 -0.56 1.62
CA ILE A 54 4.44 0.46 0.59
C ILE A 54 5.55 1.44 0.95
N GLU A 55 6.57 1.49 0.09
CA GLU A 55 7.66 2.43 0.22
C GLU A 55 7.30 3.76 -0.46
N MET A 56 7.45 4.84 0.29
CA MET A 56 7.19 6.20 -0.18
C MET A 56 8.51 6.89 -0.51
N ARG A 57 8.61 7.44 -1.72
CA ARG A 57 9.80 8.19 -2.16
C ARG A 57 10.08 9.43 -1.31
N ASP A 58 9.03 10.03 -0.72
CA ASP A 58 9.11 11.21 0.13
C ASP A 58 8.39 10.96 1.47
N PRO A 59 9.10 10.99 2.62
CA PRO A 59 8.51 10.83 3.94
C PRO A 59 7.42 11.86 4.27
N GLY A 60 7.47 13.06 3.69
CA GLY A 60 6.50 14.13 3.89
C GLY A 60 5.07 13.74 3.47
N HIS A 61 4.93 12.71 2.62
CA HIS A 61 3.65 12.21 2.16
C HIS A 61 3.06 11.08 3.01
N LEU A 62 3.76 10.57 4.02
CA LEU A 62 3.27 9.45 4.85
C LEU A 62 1.91 9.74 5.50
N PRO A 63 1.64 10.92 6.10
CA PRO A 63 0.33 11.20 6.70
C PRO A 63 -0.81 11.23 5.67
N ALA A 64 -0.59 11.87 4.52
CA ALA A 64 -1.58 11.94 3.44
C ALA A 64 -1.87 10.55 2.86
N MET A 65 -0.85 9.71 2.75
CA MET A 65 -0.98 8.34 2.28
C MET A 65 -1.77 7.47 3.28
N ARG A 66 -1.52 7.58 4.59
CA ARG A 66 -2.34 6.88 5.62
C ARG A 66 -3.81 7.23 5.46
N ARG A 67 -4.11 8.52 5.30
CA ARG A 67 -5.49 8.98 5.06
C ARG A 67 -6.09 8.36 3.80
N ALA A 68 -5.35 8.37 2.69
CA ALA A 68 -5.82 7.82 1.42
C ALA A 68 -6.11 6.30 1.49
N LEU A 69 -5.30 5.53 2.24
CA LEU A 69 -5.53 4.10 2.45
C LEU A 69 -6.78 3.82 3.31
N GLY A 70 -7.10 4.72 4.25
CA GLY A 70 -8.31 4.63 5.07
C GLY A 70 -9.60 4.99 4.32
N GLU A 71 -9.50 5.48 3.08
CA GLU A 71 -10.66 5.86 2.27
C GLU A 71 -11.03 4.78 1.24
N ARG A 72 -12.31 4.72 0.87
CA ARG A 72 -12.77 3.80 -0.17
C ARG A 72 -12.18 4.17 -1.55
N PRO A 73 -12.01 3.18 -2.44
CA PRO A 73 -12.14 1.73 -2.23
C PRO A 73 -10.94 1.07 -1.55
N LEU A 74 -9.87 1.77 -1.21
CA LEU A 74 -8.64 1.15 -0.66
C LEU A 74 -8.91 0.45 0.68
N SER A 75 -9.70 1.09 1.55
CA SER A 75 -10.13 0.53 2.83
C SER A 75 -10.87 -0.81 2.74
N ASP A 76 -11.37 -1.19 1.56
CA ASP A 76 -12.06 -2.47 1.35
C ASP A 76 -11.05 -3.63 1.24
N TYR A 77 -9.77 -3.32 0.96
CA TYR A 77 -8.69 -4.28 0.76
C TYR A 77 -7.67 -4.30 1.90
N VAL A 78 -7.48 -3.17 2.59
CA VAL A 78 -6.35 -2.98 3.51
C VAL A 78 -6.76 -2.65 4.93
N GLU A 79 -5.90 -3.02 5.86
CA GLU A 79 -5.91 -2.58 7.26
C GLU A 79 -4.61 -1.82 7.53
N THR A 80 -4.72 -0.59 8.05
CA THR A 80 -3.62 0.38 8.20
C THR A 80 -3.19 0.60 9.64
#